data_AF-A0A1V9K0F1-F1
#
_entry.id   AF-A0A1V9K0F1-F1
#
_cell.length_a   1.000
_cell.length_b   1.000
_cell.length_c   1.000
_cell.angle_alpha   90.00
_cell.angle_beta   90.00
_cell.angle_gamma   90.00
#
_symmetry.space_group_name_H-M   'P 1'
#
loop_
_entity.id
_entity.type
_entity.pdbx_description
1 polymer ?
#
loop_
_entity_poly.entity_id
_entity_poly.type
_entity_poly.pdbx_seq_one_letter_code
_entity_poly.pdbx_strand_id
1 'polypeptide(L)'
;MTWRRLRVLIQHLPSESATWTALRNGLSDEELAEQSEKGEPEKGRWSQSDHLLAVIADRVARLEYVLLSVNTEKKSQRPTAPEPIRRPGARAVKAKQQMSDLQANTLFELLNGGAA
;
A
#
# COMPACT_ATOMS: atom_id res chain seq x y z
N MET A 1 34.50 -0.35 -19.25
CA MET A 1 33.29 -0.60 -18.42
C MET A 1 32.17 -1.09 -19.33
N THR A 2 31.44 -2.15 -18.99
CA THR A 2 30.33 -2.66 -19.83
C THR A 2 28.99 -2.12 -19.37
N TRP A 3 28.01 -1.98 -20.27
CA TRP A 3 26.63 -1.58 -19.93
C TRP A 3 25.98 -2.44 -18.85
N ARG A 4 26.24 -3.75 -18.85
CA ARG A 4 25.76 -4.68 -17.81
C ARG A 4 26.31 -4.29 -16.43
N ARG A 5 27.60 -4.02 -16.34
CA ARG A 5 28.28 -3.64 -15.10
C ARG A 5 27.86 -2.24 -14.61
N LEU A 6 27.66 -1.28 -15.51
CA LEU A 6 27.12 0.04 -15.16
C LEU A 6 25.69 -0.07 -14.60
N ARG A 7 24.83 -0.87 -15.23
CA ARG A 7 23.46 -1.12 -14.76
C ARG A 7 23.46 -1.69 -13.34
N VAL A 8 24.29 -2.69 -13.07
CA VAL A 8 24.41 -3.29 -11.74
C VAL A 8 24.86 -2.26 -10.70
N LEU A 9 25.83 -1.40 -11.05
CA LEU A 9 26.27 -0.35 -10.13
C LEU A 9 25.13 0.62 -9.81
N ILE A 10 24.40 1.12 -10.82
CA ILE A 10 23.25 2.02 -10.61
C ILE A 10 22.17 1.33 -9.76
N GLN A 11 21.85 0.08 -10.07
CA GLN A 11 20.88 -0.73 -9.32
C GLN A 11 21.29 -1.03 -7.88
N HIS A 12 22.55 -0.85 -7.48
CA HIS A 12 22.97 -1.11 -6.09
C HIS A 12 23.52 0.13 -5.39
N LEU A 13 23.38 1.32 -5.99
CA LEU A 13 23.64 2.57 -5.30
C LEU A 13 22.68 2.75 -4.11
N PRO A 14 23.14 3.40 -3.02
CA PRO A 14 22.28 3.84 -1.92
C PRO A 14 21.12 4.71 -2.43
N SER A 15 19.96 4.61 -1.78
CA SER A 15 18.76 5.40 -2.14
C SER A 15 19.00 6.91 -2.09
N GLU A 16 19.90 7.36 -1.22
CA GLU A 16 20.33 8.76 -1.06
C GLU A 16 21.50 9.18 -1.96
N SER A 17 21.93 8.33 -2.91
CA SER A 17 23.03 8.70 -3.81
C SER A 17 22.62 9.88 -4.71
N ALA A 18 23.57 10.76 -5.02
CA ALA A 18 23.34 11.91 -5.90
C ALA A 18 22.74 11.51 -7.25
N THR A 19 23.12 10.34 -7.79
CA THR A 19 22.57 9.82 -9.04
C THR A 19 21.08 9.50 -8.92
N TRP A 20 20.66 8.81 -7.86
CA TRP A 20 19.24 8.50 -7.65
C TRP A 20 18.41 9.75 -7.34
N THR A 21 18.96 10.71 -6.59
CA THR A 21 18.31 11.99 -6.35
C THR A 21 18.16 12.80 -7.64
N ALA A 22 19.18 12.84 -8.48
CA ALA A 22 19.09 13.51 -9.78
C ALA A 22 18.06 12.84 -10.71
N LEU A 23 18.01 11.51 -10.74
CA LEU A 23 17.00 10.77 -11.51
C LEU A 23 15.58 11.04 -11.01
N ARG A 24 15.38 11.13 -9.69
CA ARG A 24 14.07 11.48 -9.09
C ARG A 24 13.65 12.91 -9.44
N ASN A 25 14.58 13.86 -9.36
CA ASN A 25 14.30 15.27 -9.65
C ASN A 25 14.14 15.56 -11.15
N GLY A 26 14.64 14.66 -12.01
CA GLY A 26 14.53 14.78 -13.46
C GLY A 26 13.25 14.20 -14.06
N LEU A 27 12.38 13.59 -13.25
CA LEU A 27 11.06 13.14 -13.68
C LEU A 27 10.21 14.34 -14.09
N SER A 28 9.54 14.23 -15.23
CA SER A 28 8.56 15.22 -15.67
C SER A 28 7.26 15.12 -14.86
N ASP A 29 6.47 16.19 -14.84
CA ASP A 29 5.18 16.22 -14.13
C ASP A 29 4.21 15.14 -14.63
N GLU A 30 4.24 14.83 -15.93
CA GLU A 30 3.42 13.77 -16.54
C GLU A 30 3.82 12.38 -16.03
N GLU A 31 5.12 12.10 -15.97
CA GLU A 31 5.64 10.83 -15.44
C GLU A 31 5.37 10.69 -13.93
N LEU A 32 5.40 11.81 -13.20
CA LEU A 32 5.10 11.85 -11.78
C LEU A 32 3.62 11.58 -11.50
N ALA A 33 2.72 12.15 -12.32
CA ALA A 33 1.28 11.87 -12.25
C ALA A 33 0.99 10.39 -12.56
N GLU A 34 1.59 9.83 -13.61
CA GLU A 34 1.43 8.41 -13.94
C GLU A 34 1.95 7.49 -12.82
N GLN A 35 3.09 7.83 -12.21
CA GLN A 35 3.61 7.12 -11.03
C GLN A 35 2.68 7.24 -9.81
N SER A 36 1.98 8.35 -9.63
CA SER A 36 1.02 8.49 -8.52
C SER A 36 -0.20 7.58 -8.70
N GLU A 37 -0.66 7.37 -9.93
CA GLU A 37 -1.84 6.55 -10.22
C GLU A 37 -1.53 5.05 -10.26
N LYS A 38 -0.42 4.67 -10.92
CA LYS A 38 -0.07 3.27 -11.21
C LYS A 38 1.14 2.77 -10.44
N GLY A 39 1.78 3.64 -9.66
CA GLY A 39 2.99 3.28 -8.93
C GLY A 39 2.73 2.17 -7.94
N GLU A 40 3.66 1.22 -7.89
CA GLU A 40 3.75 0.23 -6.83
C GLU A 40 4.86 0.71 -5.87
N PRO A 41 4.53 1.56 -4.87
CA PRO A 41 5.54 2.17 -4.01
C PRO A 41 6.38 1.12 -3.26
N GLU A 42 5.86 -0.09 -3.06
CA GLU A 42 6.58 -1.22 -2.48
C GLU A 42 7.71 -1.79 -3.36
N LYS A 43 7.68 -1.54 -4.68
CA LYS A 43 8.73 -1.96 -5.62
C LYS A 43 9.77 -0.86 -5.83
N GLY A 44 9.45 0.37 -5.41
CA GLY A 44 10.33 1.53 -5.49
C GLY A 44 11.43 1.53 -4.42
N ARG A 45 12.44 2.39 -4.62
CA ARG A 45 13.50 2.65 -3.63
C ARG A 45 13.23 3.96 -2.95
N TRP A 46 12.69 3.88 -1.76
CA TRP A 46 12.35 5.06 -0.98
C TRP A 46 13.62 5.74 -0.46
N SER A 47 13.61 7.07 -0.55
CA SER A 47 14.49 7.91 0.25
C SER A 47 14.04 7.92 1.71
N GLN A 48 14.89 8.41 2.61
CA GLN A 48 14.54 8.63 4.01
C GLN A 48 13.35 9.60 4.13
N SER A 49 13.30 10.63 3.28
CA SER A 49 12.15 11.54 3.23
C SER A 49 10.86 10.83 2.81
N ASP A 50 10.91 9.91 1.85
CA ASP A 50 9.73 9.14 1.43
C ASP A 50 9.20 8.27 2.59
N HIS A 51 10.11 7.67 3.36
CA HIS A 51 9.74 6.92 4.56
C HIS A 51 9.03 7.78 5.61
N LEU A 52 9.54 8.98 5.88
CA LEU A 52 8.94 9.92 6.84
C LEU A 52 7.60 10.47 6.33
N LEU A 53 7.53 10.82 5.04
CA LEU A 53 6.32 11.33 4.41
C LEU A 53 5.20 10.28 4.43
N ALA A 54 5.52 9.02 4.13
CA ALA A 54 4.56 7.94 4.24
C ALA A 54 4.04 7.74 5.67
N VAL A 55 4.90 7.87 6.70
CA VAL A 55 4.43 7.85 8.09
C VAL A 55 3.45 9.01 8.35
N ILE A 56 3.74 10.21 7.87
CA ILE A 56 2.86 11.36 8.05
C ILE A 56 1.52 11.10 7.35
N ALA A 57 1.54 10.65 6.10
CA ALA A 57 0.34 10.33 5.32
C ALA A 57 -0.53 9.26 6.01
N ASP A 58 0.08 8.17 6.50
CA ASP A 58 -0.62 7.11 7.25
C ASP A 58 -1.32 7.67 8.50
N ARG A 59 -0.65 8.60 9.20
CA ARG A 59 -1.19 9.22 10.42
C ARG A 59 -2.33 10.19 10.12
N VAL A 60 -2.21 10.98 9.06
CA VAL A 60 -3.27 11.90 8.61
C VAL A 60 -4.52 11.11 8.19
N ALA A 61 -4.36 10.07 7.36
CA ALA A 61 -5.48 9.21 6.96
C ALA A 61 -6.19 8.58 8.16
N ARG A 62 -5.42 8.13 9.17
CA ARG A 62 -6.01 7.61 10.41
C ARG A 62 -6.77 8.68 11.21
N LEU A 63 -6.28 9.91 11.27
CA LEU A 63 -6.99 11.00 11.94
C LEU A 63 -8.31 11.32 11.23
N GLU A 64 -8.29 11.41 9.91
CA GLU A 64 -9.50 11.60 9.09
C GLU A 64 -10.52 10.48 9.33
N TYR A 65 -10.07 9.23 9.31
CA TYR A 65 -10.91 8.08 9.60
C TYR A 65 -11.58 8.15 10.99
N VAL A 66 -10.80 8.48 12.03
CA VAL A 66 -11.34 8.61 13.39
C VAL A 66 -12.35 9.74 13.46
N LEU A 67 -12.05 10.88 12.84
CA LEU A 67 -12.93 12.04 12.81
C LEU A 67 -14.26 11.68 12.14
N LEU A 68 -14.22 11.06 10.96
CA LEU A 68 -15.43 10.61 10.26
C LEU A 68 -16.21 9.57 11.07
N SER A 69 -15.50 8.62 11.69
CA SER A 69 -16.12 7.54 12.48
C SER A 69 -16.84 8.04 13.73
N VAL A 70 -16.33 9.09 14.37
CA VAL A 70 -16.97 9.72 15.54
C VAL A 70 -18.20 10.53 15.14
N ASN A 71 -18.17 11.13 13.95
CA ASN A 71 -19.27 11.97 13.44
C ASN A 71 -20.30 11.19 12.61
N THR A 72 -20.13 9.88 12.42
CA THR A 72 -21.12 9.01 11.76
C THR A 72 -21.97 8.25 12.77
N GLU A 73 -23.30 8.35 12.62
CA GLU A 73 -24.24 7.64 13.49
C GLU A 73 -24.07 6.12 13.43
N LYS A 74 -24.39 5.42 14.53
CA LYS A 74 -24.20 3.97 14.67
C LYS A 74 -24.91 3.10 13.62
N LYS A 75 -25.96 3.62 12.97
CA LYS A 75 -26.74 2.93 11.92
C LYS A 75 -26.32 3.32 10.50
N SER A 76 -25.39 4.26 10.33
CA SER A 76 -24.90 4.66 9.01
C SER A 76 -23.69 3.83 8.58
N GLN A 77 -23.37 3.87 7.27
CA GLN A 77 -22.15 3.25 6.74
C GLN A 77 -20.93 3.98 7.29
N ARG A 78 -20.34 3.43 8.36
CA ARG A 78 -19.05 3.90 8.85
C ARG A 78 -17.99 3.72 7.76
N PRO A 79 -17.03 4.65 7.64
CA PRO A 79 -15.95 4.53 6.69
C PRO A 79 -15.14 3.26 6.96
N THR A 80 -14.46 2.76 5.94
CA THR A 80 -13.48 1.69 6.08
C THR A 80 -12.20 2.26 6.69
N ALA A 81 -11.52 1.50 7.54
CA ALA A 81 -10.22 1.91 8.06
C ALA A 81 -9.21 2.05 6.89
N PRO A 82 -8.44 3.15 6.84
CA PRO A 82 -7.50 3.39 5.76
C PRO A 82 -6.37 2.37 5.81
N GLU A 83 -5.96 1.89 4.63
CA GLU A 83 -4.79 1.04 4.50
C GLU A 83 -3.50 1.90 4.48
N PRO A 84 -2.47 1.56 5.28
CA PRO A 84 -1.20 2.26 5.23
C PRO A 84 -0.52 2.13 3.86
N ILE A 85 0.24 3.15 3.47
CA ILE A 85 1.04 3.13 2.26
C ILE A 85 2.03 1.96 2.32
N ARG A 86 2.08 1.16 1.25
CA ARG A 86 2.95 -0.01 1.18
C ARG A 86 4.41 0.42 1.05
N ARG A 87 5.21 0.00 2.02
CA ARG A 87 6.64 0.34 2.10
C ARG A 87 7.48 -0.67 1.32
N PRO A 88 8.67 -0.30 0.83
CA PRO A 88 9.59 -1.26 0.21
C PRO A 88 9.90 -2.41 1.16
N GLY A 89 9.74 -3.64 0.67
CA GLY A 89 9.93 -4.85 1.47
C GLY A 89 8.77 -5.21 2.41
N ALA A 90 7.72 -4.38 2.50
CA ALA A 90 6.49 -4.77 3.18
C ALA A 90 5.78 -5.86 2.37
N ARG A 91 5.34 -6.93 3.04
CA ARG A 91 4.51 -7.95 2.40
C ARG A 91 3.12 -7.37 2.12
N ALA A 92 2.55 -7.71 0.97
CA ALA A 92 1.16 -7.38 0.67
C ALA A 92 0.24 -7.89 1.79
N VAL A 93 -0.79 -7.10 2.12
CA VAL A 93 -1.84 -7.55 3.04
C VAL A 93 -2.46 -8.80 2.43
N LYS A 94 -2.52 -9.90 3.20
CA LYS A 94 -3.16 -11.13 2.74
C LYS A 94 -4.63 -10.79 2.45
N ALA A 95 -5.06 -11.01 1.22
CA ALA A 95 -6.47 -10.91 0.87
C ALA A 95 -7.27 -11.78 1.85
N LYS A 96 -8.37 -11.25 2.39
CA LYS A 96 -9.28 -12.05 3.21
C LYS A 96 -9.74 -13.23 2.35
N GLN A 97 -9.57 -14.44 2.86
CA GLN A 97 -10.07 -15.63 2.19
C GLN A 97 -11.59 -15.49 2.09
N GLN A 98 -12.11 -15.42 0.87
CA GLN A 98 -13.52 -15.52 0.59
C GLN A 98 -13.95 -16.94 0.97
N MET A 99 -15.03 -17.07 1.74
CA MET A 99 -15.58 -18.36 2.11
C MET A 99 -15.99 -19.10 0.84
N SER A 100 -15.57 -20.36 0.67
CA SER A 100 -16.00 -21.15 -0.48
C SER A 100 -17.48 -21.51 -0.37
N ASP A 101 -18.14 -21.77 -1.49
CA ASP A 101 -19.57 -22.13 -1.50
C ASP A 101 -19.86 -23.37 -0.64
N LEU A 102 -18.92 -24.31 -0.56
CA LEU A 102 -19.00 -25.48 0.33
C LEU A 102 -18.94 -25.09 1.81
N GLN A 103 -18.06 -24.15 2.17
CA GLN A 103 -17.98 -23.61 3.53
C GLN A 103 -19.24 -22.81 3.88
N ALA A 104 -19.83 -22.11 2.92
CA ALA A 104 -21.08 -21.38 3.11
C ALA A 104 -22.26 -22.34 3.38
N ASN A 105 -22.37 -23.41 2.58
CA ASN A 105 -23.45 -24.39 2.72
C ASN A 105 -23.35 -25.19 4.03
N THR A 106 -22.14 -25.59 4.41
CA THR A 106 -21.92 -26.28 5.70
C THR A 106 -22.26 -25.39 6.90
N LEU A 107 -21.89 -24.10 6.86
CA LEU A 107 -22.30 -23.14 7.89
C LEU A 107 -23.82 -22.96 7.92
N PHE A 108 -24.46 -22.90 6.75
CA PHE A 108 -25.91 -22.77 6.62
C PHE A 108 -26.65 -23.98 7.21
N GLU A 109 -26.18 -25.21 6.95
CA GLU A 109 -26.73 -26.43 7.53
C GLU A 109 -26.55 -26.47 9.06
N LEU A 110 -25.37 -26.08 9.57
CA LEU A 110 -25.11 -26.00 11.01
C LEU A 110 -26.01 -25.00 11.73
N LEU A 111 -26.24 -23.83 11.13
CA LEU A 111 -27.08 -22.77 11.72
C LEU A 111 -28.57 -23.12 11.73
N ASN A 112 -29.02 -23.89 10.74
CA ASN A 112 -30.42 -24.30 10.60
C ASN A 112 -30.73 -25.68 11.20
N GLY A 113 -29.78 -26.28 11.93
CA GLY A 113 -29.97 -27.57 12.61
C GLY A 113 -30.01 -28.79 11.70
N GLY A 114 -29.47 -28.68 10.47
CA GLY A 114 -29.40 -29.76 9.49
C GLY A 114 -28.27 -30.77 9.71
N ALA A 115 -27.39 -30.53 10.69
CA ALA A 115 -26.36 -31.50 11.09
C ALA A 115 -26.94 -32.48 12.13
N ALA A 116 -27.62 -33.51 11.63
CA ALA A 116 -27.90 -34.75 12.34
C ALA A 116 -27.24 -35.92 11.58
#